data_AF-A0A9P5E2G0-F1
#
_entry.id   AF-A0A9P5E2G0-F1
#
_cell.length_a   1.000
_cell.length_b   1.000
_cell.length_c   1.000
_cell.angle_alpha   90.00
_cell.angle_beta   90.00
_cell.angle_gamma   90.00
#
_symmetry.space_group_name_H-M   'P 1'
#
loop_
_entity.id
_entity.type
_entity.pdbx_description
1 polymer ?
#
loop_
_entity_poly.entity_id
_entity_poly.type
_entity_poly.pdbx_seq_one_letter_code
_entity_poly.pdbx_strand_id
1 'polypeptide(L)'
;MAEQAFQNFETLQLHAGYTPDPHTRSTAVPIYATSSYTFNDSAHGARLFGLKELGNIYSRLMNPTVDVFEKRIAALEGGIAAAATSSGQAAQFLTIATLAQAGDNIVASSHLYGGTYNQLNVLLPRFGIKTKFVRSGKLEDYAAAIDDQTRAIYVESISNPDYVVPDFEGIAKIAHEHGIPLVVDNTLGAGGYYIRPIEHGADIVVHSATKWIGGHGTTIGGVIVDSGRFNWNKHSDRFPEMVEPSPSYHGLKYWQAFGPATFI
;
A
#
# COMPACT_ATOMS: atom_id res chain seq x y z
N MET A 1 14.10 12.80 25.05
CA MET A 1 12.82 12.36 25.66
C MET A 1 11.68 12.66 24.70
N ALA A 2 11.39 11.73 23.79
CA ALA A 2 10.08 11.45 23.20
C ALA A 2 10.26 10.29 22.20
N GLU A 3 10.91 9.22 22.64
CA GLU A 3 11.00 7.94 21.93
C GLU A 3 9.98 6.95 22.54
N GLN A 4 8.89 7.52 23.07
CA GLN A 4 7.68 6.78 23.38
C GLN A 4 6.74 7.05 22.23
N ALA A 5 6.74 6.12 21.27
CA ALA A 5 5.79 6.09 20.17
C ALA A 5 4.39 6.31 20.75
N PHE A 6 3.75 7.42 20.37
CA PHE A 6 2.35 7.67 20.69
C PHE A 6 1.55 6.46 20.20
N GLN A 7 0.91 5.70 21.09
CA GLN A 7 0.12 4.52 20.69
C GLN A 7 -1.36 4.86 20.46
N ASN A 8 -1.81 6.04 20.90
CA ASN A 8 -3.20 6.43 20.81
C ASN A 8 -3.50 7.08 19.45
N PHE A 9 -4.57 6.63 18.79
CA PHE A 9 -4.99 7.10 17.47
C PHE A 9 -5.15 8.63 17.44
N GLU A 10 -5.79 9.21 18.46
CA GLU A 10 -6.08 10.65 18.54
C GLU A 10 -4.81 11.50 18.59
N THR A 11 -3.73 10.96 19.15
CA THR A 11 -2.44 11.64 19.19
C THR A 11 -1.66 11.41 17.90
N LEU A 12 -1.69 10.19 17.36
CA LEU A 12 -1.05 9.84 16.10
C LEU A 12 -1.57 10.68 14.94
N GLN A 13 -2.88 10.88 14.82
CA GLN A 13 -3.47 11.64 13.71
C GLN A 13 -3.04 13.11 13.70
N LEU A 14 -2.56 13.63 14.83
CA LEU A 14 -2.03 15.00 14.93
C LEU A 14 -0.51 15.06 14.74
N HIS A 15 0.22 14.08 15.29
CA HIS A 15 1.67 14.20 15.47
C HIS A 15 2.52 13.24 14.64
N ALA A 16 1.99 12.08 14.23
CA ALA A 16 2.79 11.09 13.52
C ALA A 16 3.31 11.65 12.19
N GLY A 17 4.54 11.27 11.83
CA GLY A 17 5.19 11.64 10.57
C GLY A 17 5.79 13.05 10.51
N TYR A 18 5.51 13.95 11.46
CA TYR A 18 6.05 15.32 11.45
C TYR A 18 6.70 15.71 12.77
N THR A 19 7.92 16.23 12.67
CA THR A 19 8.59 16.97 13.74
C THR A 19 8.87 18.37 13.20
N PRO A 20 8.68 19.45 13.99
CA PRO A 20 8.94 20.81 13.53
C PRO A 20 10.29 20.95 12.86
N ASP A 21 10.28 21.50 11.64
CA ASP A 21 11.47 21.74 10.83
C ASP A 21 12.56 22.46 11.69
N PRO A 22 13.83 22.02 11.64
CA PRO A 22 14.87 22.56 12.51
C PRO A 22 15.30 23.99 12.16
N HIS A 23 15.04 24.45 10.94
CA HIS A 23 15.42 25.79 10.46
C HIS A 23 14.42 26.86 10.90
N THR A 24 13.13 26.56 10.80
CA THR A 24 12.03 27.51 11.01
C THR A 24 11.24 27.22 12.28
N ARG A 25 11.31 25.99 12.80
CA ARG A 25 10.52 25.48 13.93
C ARG A 25 9.01 25.61 13.71
N SER A 26 8.56 25.53 12.46
CA SER A 26 7.14 25.61 12.11
C SER A 26 6.34 24.49 12.76
N THR A 27 5.25 24.85 13.45
CA THR A 27 4.30 23.85 14.00
C THR A 27 3.49 23.19 12.90
N ALA A 28 3.13 23.93 11.84
CA ALA A 28 2.41 23.38 10.70
C ALA A 28 3.40 22.75 9.71
N VAL A 29 2.96 21.67 9.05
CA VAL A 29 3.71 21.02 7.98
C VAL A 29 3.85 22.01 6.80
N PRO A 30 5.07 22.33 6.35
CA PRO A 30 5.24 23.19 5.18
C PRO A 30 4.73 22.52 3.90
N ILE A 31 4.27 23.34 2.94
CA ILE A 31 3.89 22.88 1.60
C ILE A 31 5.09 23.06 0.67
N TYR A 32 5.73 21.95 0.30
CA TYR A 32 6.83 21.92 -0.66
C TYR A 32 6.31 21.80 -2.09
N ALA A 33 5.81 22.90 -2.63
CA ALA A 33 5.39 23.03 -4.04
C ALA A 33 6.59 23.17 -4.99
N THR A 34 7.48 22.18 -4.98
CA THR A 34 8.65 22.10 -5.87
C THR A 34 8.59 20.82 -6.71
N SER A 35 9.23 20.83 -7.87
CA SER A 35 9.40 19.62 -8.69
C SER A 35 10.63 18.79 -8.29
N SER A 36 11.69 19.47 -7.83
CA SER A 36 13.04 18.91 -7.71
C SER A 36 13.77 19.49 -6.51
N TYR A 37 14.80 18.78 -6.04
CA TYR A 37 15.65 19.17 -4.92
C TYR A 37 17.11 19.26 -5.37
N THR A 38 17.86 20.20 -4.81
CA THR A 38 19.29 20.35 -5.10
C THR A 38 20.10 19.30 -4.36
N PHE A 39 21.23 18.90 -4.95
CA PHE A 39 22.20 18.04 -4.28
C PHE A 39 23.31 18.88 -3.64
N ASN A 40 23.87 18.37 -2.54
CA ASN A 40 25.08 18.94 -1.93
C ASN A 40 26.28 18.91 -2.90
N ASP A 41 26.44 17.79 -3.63
CA ASP A 41 27.44 17.59 -4.67
C ASP A 41 27.03 16.42 -5.59
N SER A 42 27.85 16.10 -6.60
CA SER A 42 27.59 14.98 -7.53
C SER A 42 27.64 13.60 -6.87
N ALA A 43 28.45 13.43 -5.82
CA ALA A 43 28.56 12.17 -5.10
C ALA A 43 27.31 11.89 -4.25
N HIS A 44 26.72 12.94 -3.64
CA HIS A 44 25.44 12.87 -2.96
C HIS A 44 24.33 12.44 -3.93
N GLY A 45 24.23 13.07 -5.09
CA GLY A 45 23.27 12.66 -6.13
C GLY A 45 23.42 11.17 -6.51
N ALA A 46 24.64 10.69 -6.72
CA ALA A 46 24.90 9.28 -7.04
C ALA A 46 24.47 8.30 -5.94
N ARG A 47 24.61 8.68 -4.66
CA ARG A 47 24.15 7.84 -3.53
C ARG A 47 22.63 7.78 -3.45
N LEU A 48 21.94 8.90 -3.68
CA LEU A 48 20.48 8.94 -3.70
C LEU A 48 19.90 8.06 -4.82
N PHE A 49 20.36 8.23 -6.06
CA PHE A 49 19.88 7.40 -7.19
C PHE A 49 20.25 5.92 -7.07
N GLY A 50 21.36 5.61 -6.39
CA GLY A 50 21.77 4.24 -6.11
C GLY A 50 21.07 3.61 -4.90
N LEU A 51 20.11 4.31 -4.26
CA LEU A 51 19.42 3.90 -3.04
C LEU A 51 20.39 3.54 -1.89
N LYS A 52 21.55 4.18 -1.86
CA LYS A 52 22.58 4.03 -0.80
C LYS A 52 22.40 5.04 0.33
N GLU A 53 21.63 6.09 0.07
CA GLU A 53 21.26 7.14 1.00
C GLU A 53 19.80 7.52 0.70
N LEU A 54 18.98 7.66 1.73
CA LEU A 54 17.60 8.12 1.58
C LEU A 54 17.57 9.65 1.50
N GLY A 55 16.76 10.20 0.61
CA GLY A 55 16.64 11.64 0.46
C GLY A 55 15.75 12.03 -0.71
N ASN A 56 15.51 13.34 -0.85
CA ASN A 56 14.63 13.86 -1.88
C ASN A 56 15.41 14.14 -3.17
N ILE A 57 14.85 13.71 -4.30
CA ILE A 57 15.41 13.92 -5.65
C ILE A 57 14.40 14.70 -6.49
N TYR A 58 13.24 14.08 -6.74
CA TYR A 58 12.11 14.64 -7.46
C TYR A 58 10.82 14.35 -6.70
N SER A 59 9.88 15.29 -6.70
CA SER A 59 8.58 15.14 -6.02
C SER A 59 7.72 14.01 -6.57
N ARG A 60 8.00 13.50 -7.78
CA ARG A 60 7.34 12.32 -8.34
C ARG A 60 7.80 11.00 -7.68
N LEU A 61 8.92 11.04 -6.95
CA LEU A 61 9.45 9.90 -6.19
C LEU A 61 9.16 10.09 -4.70
N MET A 62 9.49 11.26 -4.15
CA MET A 62 9.28 11.59 -2.74
C MET A 62 9.18 13.12 -2.58
N ASN A 63 8.23 13.57 -1.76
CA ASN A 63 8.04 14.98 -1.41
C ASN A 63 7.83 15.09 0.11
N PRO A 64 8.54 15.97 0.85
CA PRO A 64 8.43 16.03 2.31
C PRO A 64 7.02 16.33 2.85
N THR A 65 6.18 17.07 2.11
CA THR A 65 4.78 17.28 2.53
C THR A 65 3.98 15.99 2.42
N VAL A 66 4.21 15.21 1.36
CA VAL A 66 3.54 13.92 1.11
C VAL A 66 4.05 12.84 2.05
N ASP A 67 5.35 12.81 2.34
CA ASP A 67 6.00 11.87 3.26
C ASP A 67 5.43 11.95 4.68
N VAL A 68 5.08 13.16 5.15
CA VAL A 68 4.36 13.31 6.43
C VAL A 68 3.02 12.60 6.41
N PHE A 69 2.26 12.73 5.31
CA PHE A 69 0.96 12.07 5.14
C PHE A 69 1.12 10.55 5.09
N GLU A 70 2.09 10.04 4.32
CA GLU A 70 2.42 8.62 4.21
C GLU A 70 2.77 8.03 5.57
N LYS A 71 3.75 8.60 6.29
CA LYS A 71 4.15 8.16 7.62
C LYS A 71 3.00 8.19 8.62
N ARG A 72 2.13 9.20 8.54
CA ARG A 72 0.98 9.32 9.43
C ARG A 72 -0.04 8.23 9.18
N ILE A 73 -0.43 7.99 7.93
CA ILE A 73 -1.38 6.92 7.61
C ILE A 73 -0.81 5.55 7.96
N ALA A 74 0.47 5.29 7.67
CA ALA A 74 1.13 4.05 8.08
C ALA A 74 1.01 3.82 9.60
N ALA A 75 1.29 4.85 10.41
CA ALA A 75 1.17 4.77 11.85
C ALA A 75 -0.29 4.55 12.33
N LEU A 76 -1.28 5.15 11.65
CA LEU A 76 -2.70 5.01 12.00
C LEU A 76 -3.27 3.63 11.65
N GLU A 77 -2.82 3.02 10.54
CA GLU A 77 -3.21 1.66 10.12
C GLU A 77 -2.40 0.55 10.83
N GLY A 78 -1.31 0.91 11.52
CA GLY A 78 -0.40 -0.06 12.13
C GLY A 78 0.52 -0.76 11.11
N GLY A 79 0.77 -0.11 9.98
CA GLY A 79 1.76 -0.52 8.98
C GLY A 79 3.15 0.04 9.24
N ILE A 80 4.13 -0.38 8.43
CA ILE A 80 5.53 0.06 8.56
C ILE A 80 5.86 1.25 7.66
N ALA A 81 5.15 1.40 6.54
CA ALA A 81 5.34 2.48 5.56
C ALA A 81 4.12 2.59 4.65
N ALA A 82 4.04 3.69 3.91
CA ALA A 82 2.94 3.96 2.98
C ALA A 82 3.43 4.75 1.77
N ALA A 83 2.68 4.69 0.67
CA ALA A 83 2.92 5.43 -0.55
C ALA A 83 1.62 6.11 -1.02
N ALA A 84 1.64 7.43 -1.13
CA ALA A 84 0.52 8.23 -1.58
C ALA A 84 0.41 8.20 -3.11
N THR A 85 -0.82 8.26 -3.60
CA THR A 85 -1.13 8.24 -5.03
C THR A 85 -2.17 9.30 -5.37
N SER A 86 -2.33 9.55 -6.68
CA SER A 86 -3.24 10.59 -7.18
C SER A 86 -4.72 10.31 -6.91
N SER A 87 -5.12 9.06 -6.62
CA SER A 87 -6.50 8.67 -6.31
C SER A 87 -6.54 7.26 -5.70
N GLY A 88 -7.65 6.88 -5.06
CA GLY A 88 -7.84 5.50 -4.58
C GLY A 88 -7.73 4.44 -5.69
N GLN A 89 -8.22 4.75 -6.90
CA GLN A 89 -8.06 3.85 -8.05
C GLN A 89 -6.60 3.72 -8.51
N ALA A 90 -5.79 4.77 -8.35
CA ALA A 90 -4.37 4.70 -8.63
C ALA A 90 -3.64 3.85 -7.58
N ALA A 91 -4.04 3.93 -6.30
CA ALA A 91 -3.51 3.06 -5.24
C ALA A 91 -3.81 1.58 -5.53
N GLN A 92 -5.06 1.25 -5.87
CA GLN A 92 -5.48 -0.11 -6.24
C GLN A 92 -4.72 -0.62 -7.47
N PHE A 93 -4.67 0.17 -8.54
CA PHE A 93 -3.98 -0.21 -9.77
C PHE A 93 -2.49 -0.42 -9.54
N LEU A 94 -1.82 0.51 -8.86
CA LEU A 94 -0.38 0.41 -8.59
C LEU A 94 -0.08 -0.82 -7.72
N THR A 95 -0.88 -1.07 -6.68
CA THR A 95 -0.76 -2.28 -5.86
C THR A 95 -0.82 -3.55 -6.71
N ILE A 96 -1.84 -3.67 -7.56
CA ILE A 96 -2.03 -4.88 -8.37
C ILE A 96 -0.96 -5.00 -9.45
N ALA A 97 -0.60 -3.90 -10.12
CA ALA A 97 0.44 -3.89 -11.15
C ALA A 97 1.85 -4.14 -10.60
N THR A 98 2.09 -3.88 -9.31
CA THR A 98 3.32 -4.27 -8.62
C THR A 98 3.34 -5.76 -8.29
N LEU A 99 2.18 -6.38 -8.03
CA LEU A 99 2.07 -7.80 -7.65
C LEU A 99 1.89 -8.75 -8.84
N ALA A 100 1.32 -8.27 -9.94
CA ALA A 100 0.85 -9.10 -11.05
C ALA A 100 1.22 -8.50 -12.40
N GLN A 101 1.49 -9.39 -13.35
CA GLN A 101 1.80 -9.06 -14.74
C GLN A 101 0.91 -9.85 -15.72
N ALA A 102 1.12 -9.65 -17.02
CA ALA A 102 0.35 -10.35 -18.05
C ALA A 102 0.48 -11.87 -17.91
N GLY A 103 -0.66 -12.56 -17.80
CA GLY A 103 -0.74 -14.01 -17.55
C GLY A 103 -1.15 -14.35 -16.12
N ASP A 104 -0.97 -13.42 -15.18
CA ASP A 104 -1.34 -13.59 -13.79
C ASP A 104 -2.84 -13.35 -13.54
N ASN A 105 -3.30 -13.75 -12.36
CA ASN A 105 -4.62 -13.41 -11.87
C ASN A 105 -4.62 -12.97 -10.40
N ILE A 106 -5.70 -12.31 -9.99
CA ILE A 106 -6.05 -12.11 -8.58
C ILE A 106 -7.39 -12.76 -8.28
N VAL A 107 -7.61 -13.15 -7.04
CA VAL A 107 -8.93 -13.55 -6.53
C VAL A 107 -9.54 -12.35 -5.83
N ALA A 108 -10.80 -12.01 -6.10
CA ALA A 108 -11.45 -10.88 -5.47
C ALA A 108 -12.88 -11.20 -5.04
N SER A 109 -13.35 -10.59 -3.95
CA SER A 109 -14.79 -10.54 -3.66
C SER A 109 -15.52 -9.89 -4.84
N SER A 110 -16.76 -10.32 -5.14
CA SER A 110 -17.62 -9.58 -6.08
C SER A 110 -18.34 -8.40 -5.42
N HIS A 111 -18.33 -8.31 -4.09
CA HIS A 111 -18.91 -7.21 -3.34
C HIS A 111 -17.91 -6.05 -3.27
N LEU A 112 -17.85 -5.26 -4.35
CA LEU A 112 -16.91 -4.17 -4.52
C LEU A 112 -17.60 -2.88 -4.95
N TYR A 113 -16.98 -1.76 -4.63
CA TYR A 113 -17.27 -0.48 -5.25
C TYR A 113 -17.28 -0.64 -6.79
N GLY A 114 -18.31 -0.10 -7.45
CA GLY A 114 -18.50 -0.28 -8.90
C GLY A 114 -17.31 0.18 -9.75
N GLY A 115 -16.58 1.21 -9.31
CA GLY A 115 -15.35 1.65 -9.97
C GLY A 115 -14.21 0.64 -9.83
N THR A 116 -14.06 0.02 -8.66
CA THR A 116 -13.10 -1.07 -8.42
C THR A 116 -13.47 -2.28 -9.28
N TYR A 117 -14.74 -2.70 -9.27
CA TYR A 117 -15.20 -3.80 -10.11
C TYR A 117 -14.92 -3.56 -11.60
N ASN A 118 -15.18 -2.35 -12.10
CA ASN A 118 -14.86 -2.00 -13.48
C ASN A 118 -13.34 -2.04 -13.76
N GLN A 119 -12.52 -1.53 -12.83
CA GLN A 119 -11.06 -1.61 -12.94
C GLN A 119 -10.59 -3.07 -13.05
N LEU A 120 -11.08 -3.95 -12.19
CA LEU A 120 -10.70 -5.37 -12.14
C LEU A 120 -11.23 -6.21 -13.32
N ASN A 121 -12.44 -5.89 -13.81
CA ASN A 121 -13.13 -6.67 -14.84
C ASN A 121 -12.90 -6.16 -16.27
N VAL A 122 -12.56 -4.88 -16.45
CA VAL A 122 -12.46 -4.24 -17.78
C VAL A 122 -11.07 -3.68 -18.03
N LEU A 123 -10.49 -2.94 -17.08
CA LEU A 123 -9.19 -2.30 -17.29
C LEU A 123 -8.04 -3.30 -17.23
N LEU A 124 -7.91 -4.06 -16.13
CA LEU A 124 -6.81 -4.99 -15.90
C LEU A 124 -6.67 -6.08 -16.98
N PRO A 125 -7.75 -6.66 -17.53
CA PRO A 125 -7.64 -7.64 -18.61
C PRO A 125 -6.95 -7.10 -19.87
N ARG A 126 -6.96 -5.77 -20.10
CA ARG A 126 -6.22 -5.14 -21.22
C ARG A 126 -4.70 -5.20 -21.03
N PHE A 127 -4.25 -5.38 -19.79
CA PHE A 127 -2.85 -5.62 -19.42
C PHE A 127 -2.54 -7.11 -19.21
N GLY A 128 -3.48 -8.00 -19.54
CA GLY A 128 -3.32 -9.44 -19.38
C GLY A 128 -3.47 -9.96 -17.95
N ILE A 129 -3.88 -9.12 -16.99
CA ILE A 129 -4.14 -9.50 -15.60
C ILE A 129 -5.63 -9.81 -15.45
N LYS A 130 -5.97 -11.03 -15.04
CA LYS A 130 -7.37 -11.45 -14.87
C LYS A 130 -7.82 -11.40 -13.42
N THR A 131 -9.13 -11.28 -13.21
CA THR A 131 -9.73 -11.36 -11.87
C THR A 131 -10.68 -12.55 -11.80
N LYS A 132 -10.55 -13.37 -10.77
CA LYS A 132 -11.48 -14.44 -10.43
C LYS A 132 -12.37 -13.98 -9.28
N PHE A 133 -13.64 -13.75 -9.58
CA PHE A 133 -14.58 -13.19 -8.61
C PHE A 133 -15.24 -14.28 -7.75
N VAL A 134 -15.26 -14.09 -6.43
CA VAL A 134 -15.95 -14.92 -5.44
C VAL A 134 -17.17 -14.17 -4.90
N ARG A 135 -18.36 -14.75 -5.04
CA ARG A 135 -19.63 -14.13 -4.63
C ARG A 135 -20.20 -14.67 -3.31
N SER A 136 -19.89 -15.91 -2.96
CA SER A 136 -20.56 -16.61 -1.86
C SER A 136 -20.17 -16.11 -0.45
N GLY A 137 -19.08 -15.34 -0.34
CA GLY A 137 -18.47 -14.96 0.94
C GLY A 137 -17.83 -16.13 1.71
N LYS A 138 -17.84 -17.34 1.14
CA LYS A 138 -17.36 -18.57 1.78
C LYS A 138 -15.86 -18.76 1.55
N LEU A 139 -15.16 -19.16 2.60
CA LEU A 139 -13.71 -19.36 2.59
C LEU A 139 -13.26 -20.43 1.57
N GLU A 140 -14.02 -21.52 1.45
CA GLU A 140 -13.74 -22.59 0.50
C GLU A 140 -13.74 -22.13 -0.96
N ASP A 141 -14.56 -21.14 -1.30
CA ASP A 141 -14.65 -20.62 -2.67
C ASP A 141 -13.47 -19.68 -3.00
N TYR A 142 -12.90 -19.00 -1.99
CA TYR A 142 -11.63 -18.30 -2.16
C TYR A 142 -10.49 -19.29 -2.41
N ALA A 143 -10.39 -20.35 -1.60
CA ALA A 143 -9.37 -21.38 -1.77
C ALA A 143 -9.47 -22.06 -3.14
N ALA A 144 -10.69 -22.42 -3.58
CA ALA A 144 -10.92 -23.05 -4.87
C ALA A 144 -10.59 -22.16 -6.09
N ALA A 145 -10.58 -20.83 -5.92
CA ALA A 145 -10.27 -19.89 -6.98
C ALA A 145 -8.76 -19.70 -7.20
N ILE A 146 -7.91 -20.06 -6.22
CA ILE A 146 -6.47 -19.85 -6.27
C ILE A 146 -5.80 -20.88 -7.19
N ASP A 147 -4.85 -20.41 -8.01
CA ASP A 147 -3.94 -21.26 -8.79
C ASP A 147 -2.50 -20.74 -8.75
N ASP A 148 -1.61 -21.39 -9.51
CA ASP A 148 -0.19 -21.04 -9.59
C ASP A 148 0.05 -19.62 -10.15
N GLN A 149 -0.91 -19.05 -10.86
CA GLN A 149 -0.84 -17.71 -11.43
C GLN A 149 -1.54 -16.66 -10.55
N THR A 150 -2.14 -17.05 -9.43
CA THR A 150 -2.73 -16.10 -8.49
C THR A 150 -1.63 -15.30 -7.77
N ARG A 151 -1.81 -13.98 -7.65
CA ARG A 151 -0.85 -13.07 -7.01
C ARG A 151 -1.36 -12.36 -5.78
N ALA A 152 -2.67 -12.34 -5.54
CA ALA A 152 -3.27 -11.76 -4.33
C ALA A 152 -4.72 -12.21 -4.17
N ILE A 153 -5.22 -12.08 -2.94
CA ILE A 153 -6.66 -11.95 -2.66
C ILE A 153 -6.97 -10.48 -2.41
N TYR A 154 -8.05 -9.96 -2.99
CA TYR A 154 -8.52 -8.59 -2.83
C TYR A 154 -9.93 -8.52 -2.24
N VAL A 155 -10.12 -7.76 -1.16
CA VAL A 155 -11.43 -7.51 -0.54
C VAL A 155 -11.59 -6.05 -0.10
N GLU A 156 -12.82 -5.62 0.17
CA GLU A 156 -13.10 -4.34 0.83
C GLU A 156 -13.40 -4.60 2.32
N SER A 157 -12.98 -3.69 3.20
CA SER A 157 -13.22 -3.88 4.65
C SER A 157 -14.70 -3.84 5.02
N ILE A 158 -15.45 -3.01 4.30
CA ILE A 158 -16.90 -2.97 4.29
C ILE A 158 -17.28 -2.78 2.82
N SER A 159 -18.01 -3.72 2.23
CA SER A 159 -18.37 -3.60 0.82
C SER A 159 -19.40 -2.50 0.58
N ASN A 160 -19.32 -1.85 -0.57
CA ASN A 160 -20.39 -0.99 -1.08
C ASN A 160 -21.03 -1.65 -2.32
N PRO A 161 -22.36 -1.80 -2.43
CA PRO A 161 -23.43 -1.27 -1.55
C PRO A 161 -23.98 -2.24 -0.50
N ASP A 162 -23.48 -3.48 -0.46
CA ASP A 162 -24.09 -4.55 0.35
C ASP A 162 -23.70 -4.51 1.83
N TYR A 163 -22.70 -3.68 2.21
CA TYR A 163 -22.16 -3.55 3.57
C TYR A 163 -21.73 -4.88 4.20
N VAL A 164 -21.21 -5.78 3.37
CA VAL A 164 -20.67 -7.06 3.79
C VAL A 164 -19.29 -6.84 4.38
N VAL A 165 -19.05 -7.39 5.57
CA VAL A 165 -17.75 -7.45 6.22
C VAL A 165 -17.17 -8.85 5.97
N PRO A 166 -16.01 -8.97 5.31
CA PRO A 166 -15.40 -10.28 5.04
C PRO A 166 -14.74 -10.85 6.30
N ASP A 167 -14.57 -12.18 6.34
CA ASP A 167 -13.75 -12.85 7.35
C ASP A 167 -12.26 -12.65 7.01
N PHE A 168 -11.68 -11.54 7.50
CA PHE A 168 -10.29 -11.18 7.21
C PHE A 168 -9.30 -12.25 7.66
N GLU A 169 -9.48 -12.81 8.86
CA GLU A 169 -8.54 -13.77 9.44
C GLU A 169 -8.58 -15.09 8.66
N GLY A 170 -9.78 -15.58 8.33
CA GLY A 170 -9.94 -16.77 7.50
C GLY A 170 -9.36 -16.59 6.09
N ILE A 171 -9.60 -15.44 5.46
CA ILE A 171 -9.09 -15.15 4.11
C ILE A 171 -7.57 -14.96 4.14
N ALA A 172 -7.03 -14.24 5.12
CA ALA A 172 -5.58 -14.04 5.28
C ALA A 172 -4.87 -15.39 5.46
N LYS A 173 -5.43 -16.27 6.30
CA LYS A 173 -4.91 -17.62 6.48
C LYS A 173 -4.85 -18.39 5.15
N ILE A 174 -5.93 -18.39 4.37
CA ILE A 174 -5.96 -19.04 3.05
C ILE A 174 -4.91 -18.43 2.11
N ALA A 175 -4.80 -17.11 2.07
CA ALA A 175 -3.85 -16.41 1.24
C ALA A 175 -2.40 -16.83 1.58
N HIS A 176 -2.06 -16.83 2.87
CA HIS A 176 -0.73 -17.19 3.37
C HIS A 176 -0.39 -18.67 3.19
N GLU A 177 -1.37 -19.58 3.32
CA GLU A 177 -1.20 -21.01 3.02
C GLU A 177 -0.81 -21.24 1.55
N HIS A 178 -1.24 -20.35 0.64
CA HIS A 178 -0.90 -20.38 -0.79
C HIS A 178 0.26 -19.44 -1.16
N GLY A 179 0.88 -18.79 -0.18
CA GLY A 179 2.00 -17.89 -0.40
C GLY A 179 1.66 -16.65 -1.22
N ILE A 180 0.46 -16.09 -1.05
CA ILE A 180 0.03 -14.82 -1.65
C ILE A 180 -0.43 -13.83 -0.57
N PRO A 181 -0.29 -12.51 -0.78
CA PRO A 181 -0.77 -11.50 0.17
C PRO A 181 -2.29 -11.31 0.11
N LEU A 182 -2.85 -10.88 1.24
CA LEU A 182 -4.19 -10.30 1.32
C LEU A 182 -4.11 -8.77 1.18
N VAL A 183 -4.78 -8.23 0.16
CA VAL A 183 -4.97 -6.80 -0.06
C VAL A 183 -6.37 -6.39 0.40
N VAL A 184 -6.47 -5.40 1.28
CA VAL A 184 -7.75 -4.87 1.78
C VAL A 184 -7.91 -3.41 1.41
N ASP A 185 -8.96 -3.08 0.68
CA ASP A 185 -9.41 -1.68 0.58
C ASP A 185 -10.14 -1.29 1.86
N ASN A 186 -9.47 -0.47 2.67
CA ASN A 186 -9.98 -0.03 3.95
C ASN A 186 -10.52 1.40 3.89
N THR A 187 -10.97 1.87 2.73
CA THR A 187 -11.51 3.23 2.58
C THR A 187 -12.60 3.52 3.64
N LEU A 188 -13.51 2.57 3.86
CA LEU A 188 -14.59 2.68 4.86
C LEU A 188 -14.13 2.53 6.32
N GLY A 189 -12.92 2.02 6.56
CA GLY A 189 -12.28 2.00 7.89
C GLY A 189 -11.74 3.35 8.34
N ALA A 190 -11.81 4.37 7.49
CA ALA A 190 -11.43 5.76 7.80
C ALA A 190 -9.97 5.92 8.27
N GLY A 191 -9.03 5.24 7.59
CA GLY A 191 -7.60 5.31 7.91
C GLY A 191 -7.27 4.67 9.25
N GLY A 192 -7.81 3.47 9.50
CA GLY A 192 -7.53 2.68 10.68
C GLY A 192 -8.38 3.00 11.91
N TYR A 193 -9.31 3.96 11.82
CA TYR A 193 -10.09 4.39 12.98
C TYR A 193 -11.13 3.35 13.40
N TYR A 194 -11.90 2.83 12.46
CA TYR A 194 -12.94 1.84 12.76
C TYR A 194 -12.41 0.41 12.76
N ILE A 195 -11.44 0.13 11.90
CA ILE A 195 -10.84 -1.19 11.74
C ILE A 195 -9.44 -1.03 11.14
N ARG A 196 -8.47 -1.80 11.65
CA ARG A 196 -7.14 -1.95 11.09
C ARG A 196 -6.99 -3.36 10.54
N PRO A 197 -7.25 -3.62 9.24
CA PRO A 197 -7.18 -4.97 8.67
C PRO A 197 -5.83 -5.66 8.86
N ILE A 198 -4.75 -4.89 9.03
CA ILE A 198 -3.41 -5.40 9.34
C ILE A 198 -3.42 -6.21 10.65
N GLU A 199 -4.20 -5.79 11.66
CA GLU A 199 -4.34 -6.54 12.92
C GLU A 199 -5.04 -7.89 12.73
N HIS A 200 -5.75 -8.07 11.63
CA HIS A 200 -6.49 -9.28 11.25
C HIS A 200 -5.83 -10.05 10.10
N GLY A 201 -4.56 -9.76 9.81
CA GLY A 201 -3.75 -10.54 8.86
C GLY A 201 -3.67 -9.97 7.45
N ALA A 202 -4.24 -8.80 7.17
CA ALA A 202 -4.00 -8.13 5.89
C ALA A 202 -2.52 -7.74 5.75
N ASP A 203 -1.97 -7.95 4.55
CA ASP A 203 -0.58 -7.64 4.25
C ASP A 203 -0.41 -6.24 3.69
N ILE A 204 -1.37 -5.83 2.86
CA ILE A 204 -1.40 -4.53 2.18
C ILE A 204 -2.79 -3.92 2.38
N VAL A 205 -2.82 -2.64 2.74
CA VAL A 205 -4.06 -1.86 2.84
C VAL A 205 -4.05 -0.75 1.81
N VAL A 206 -5.16 -0.54 1.11
CA VAL A 206 -5.33 0.59 0.19
C VAL A 206 -6.50 1.46 0.62
N HIS A 207 -6.41 2.76 0.34
CA HIS A 207 -7.51 3.70 0.57
C HIS A 207 -7.71 4.63 -0.61
N SER A 208 -8.97 5.02 -0.80
CA SER A 208 -9.31 6.33 -1.33
C SER A 208 -9.24 7.38 -0.22
N ALA A 209 -8.10 8.06 -0.09
CA ALA A 209 -7.93 9.17 0.83
C ALA A 209 -8.90 10.34 0.57
N THR A 210 -9.47 10.37 -0.64
CA THR A 210 -10.60 11.24 -1.02
C THR A 210 -11.78 11.22 -0.03
N LYS A 211 -12.02 10.06 0.60
CA LYS A 211 -13.23 9.82 1.42
C LYS A 211 -13.03 10.29 2.86
N TRP A 212 -13.07 9.38 3.83
CA TRP A 212 -13.06 9.74 5.25
C TRP A 212 -11.73 10.31 5.74
N ILE A 213 -10.60 9.88 5.18
CA ILE A 213 -9.28 10.44 5.50
C ILE A 213 -9.22 11.94 5.15
N GLY A 214 -9.63 12.30 3.94
CA GLY A 214 -9.71 13.68 3.49
C GLY A 214 -10.86 14.43 4.16
N GLY A 215 -12.02 13.80 4.34
CA GLY A 215 -13.17 14.25 5.14
C GLY A 215 -13.98 15.44 4.61
N HIS A 216 -13.36 16.30 3.79
CA HIS A 216 -13.91 17.62 3.45
C HIS A 216 -14.46 17.71 2.01
N GLY A 217 -14.34 16.64 1.22
CA GLY A 217 -14.87 16.60 -0.16
C GLY A 217 -14.16 17.52 -1.16
N THR A 218 -12.91 17.89 -0.89
CA THR A 218 -12.17 18.89 -1.70
C THR A 218 -11.06 18.30 -2.56
N THR A 219 -10.54 17.13 -2.21
CA THR A 219 -9.28 16.60 -2.78
C THR A 219 -9.43 15.14 -3.14
N ILE A 220 -8.96 14.77 -4.34
CA ILE A 220 -8.80 13.38 -4.74
C ILE A 220 -7.41 12.90 -4.30
N GLY A 221 -7.35 11.75 -3.68
CA GLY A 221 -6.10 11.11 -3.26
C GLY A 221 -6.29 9.64 -2.96
N GLY A 222 -5.20 8.89 -2.99
CA GLY A 222 -5.12 7.51 -2.56
C GLY A 222 -3.87 7.27 -1.73
N VAL A 223 -3.82 6.15 -1.03
CA VAL A 223 -2.65 5.73 -0.27
C VAL A 223 -2.63 4.20 -0.16
N ILE A 224 -1.44 3.64 -0.29
CA ILE A 224 -1.11 2.24 -0.08
C ILE A 224 -0.34 2.16 1.24
N VAL A 225 -0.64 1.19 2.09
CA VAL A 225 0.04 0.94 3.36
C VAL A 225 0.56 -0.49 3.34
N ASP A 226 1.84 -0.64 3.61
CA ASP A 226 2.49 -1.95 3.75
C ASP A 226 2.56 -2.33 5.24
N SER A 227 2.10 -3.53 5.57
CA SER A 227 2.20 -4.08 6.91
C SER A 227 3.61 -4.50 7.29
N GLY A 228 4.46 -4.83 6.30
CA GLY A 228 5.76 -5.45 6.51
C GLY A 228 5.71 -6.89 7.01
N ARG A 229 4.54 -7.53 7.00
CA ARG A 229 4.34 -8.88 7.57
C ARG A 229 4.50 -9.99 6.54
N PHE A 230 4.22 -9.70 5.27
CA PHE A 230 4.37 -10.69 4.20
C PHE A 230 5.83 -10.96 3.89
N ASN A 231 6.24 -12.23 3.99
CA ASN A 231 7.63 -12.62 3.75
C ASN A 231 7.89 -12.85 2.25
N TRP A 232 8.17 -11.77 1.53
CA TRP A 232 8.48 -11.79 0.09
C TRP A 232 9.60 -12.79 -0.26
N ASN A 233 10.63 -12.90 0.57
CA ASN A 233 11.75 -13.80 0.34
C ASN A 233 11.39 -15.29 0.42
N LYS A 234 10.39 -15.65 1.24
CA LYS A 234 9.90 -17.04 1.29
C LYS A 234 9.12 -17.42 0.03
N HIS A 235 8.59 -16.43 -0.69
CA HIS A 235 7.71 -16.60 -1.84
C HIS A 235 8.35 -16.06 -3.14
N SER A 236 9.68 -16.16 -3.25
CA SER A 236 10.46 -15.65 -4.38
C SER A 236 10.17 -16.39 -5.70
N ASP A 237 9.67 -17.62 -5.63
CA ASP A 237 9.18 -18.39 -6.77
C ASP A 237 7.94 -17.73 -7.41
N ARG A 238 7.12 -17.05 -6.60
CA ARG A 238 5.92 -16.35 -7.03
C ARG A 238 6.13 -14.87 -7.28
N PHE A 239 7.03 -14.23 -6.51
CA PHE A 239 7.34 -12.80 -6.60
C PHE A 239 8.84 -12.56 -6.81
N PRO A 240 9.42 -13.04 -7.93
CA PRO A 240 10.86 -12.90 -8.18
C PRO A 240 11.29 -11.43 -8.24
N GLU A 241 10.43 -10.51 -8.67
CA GLU A 241 10.71 -9.07 -8.76
C GLU A 241 11.04 -8.44 -7.40
N MET A 242 10.60 -9.04 -6.30
CA MET A 242 10.83 -8.56 -4.93
C MET A 242 12.19 -9.02 -4.36
N VAL A 243 12.81 -10.05 -4.96
CA VAL A 243 13.93 -10.78 -4.34
C VAL A 243 15.13 -10.89 -5.28
N GLU A 244 14.89 -11.13 -6.56
CA GLU A 244 15.92 -11.27 -7.58
C GLU A 244 16.52 -9.92 -7.99
N PRO A 245 17.72 -9.90 -8.59
CA PRO A 245 18.38 -8.67 -9.02
C PRO A 245 17.49 -7.84 -9.97
N SER A 246 17.15 -6.63 -9.53
CA SER A 246 16.34 -5.70 -10.31
C SER A 246 17.11 -5.17 -11.53
N PRO A 247 16.59 -5.35 -12.76
CA PRO A 247 17.20 -4.76 -13.96
C PRO A 247 17.14 -3.22 -13.94
N SER A 248 16.16 -2.66 -13.22
CA SER A 248 15.92 -1.21 -13.13
C SER A 248 16.88 -0.50 -12.17
N TYR A 249 17.52 -1.23 -11.25
CA TYR A 249 18.43 -0.69 -10.23
C TYR A 249 19.76 -1.44 -10.18
N HIS A 250 20.36 -1.70 -11.34
CA HIS A 250 21.71 -2.26 -11.46
C HIS A 250 21.95 -3.55 -10.67
N GLY A 251 20.94 -4.42 -10.59
CA GLY A 251 21.01 -5.69 -9.88
C GLY A 251 20.78 -5.59 -8.36
N LEU A 252 20.26 -4.46 -7.87
CA LEU A 252 19.79 -4.34 -6.50
C LEU A 252 18.77 -5.43 -6.19
N LYS A 253 18.93 -6.12 -5.06
CA LYS A 253 17.94 -7.05 -4.52
C LYS A 253 17.11 -6.35 -3.46
N TYR A 254 15.85 -6.06 -3.75
CA TYR A 254 15.01 -5.24 -2.87
C TYR A 254 14.87 -5.84 -1.47
N TRP A 255 14.57 -7.14 -1.37
CA TRP A 255 14.53 -7.82 -0.07
C TRP A 255 15.81 -7.70 0.75
N GLN A 256 16.98 -7.78 0.13
CA GLN A 256 18.25 -7.63 0.83
C GLN A 256 18.47 -6.19 1.32
N ALA A 257 18.00 -5.20 0.56
CA ALA A 257 18.17 -3.78 0.87
C ALA A 257 17.14 -3.26 1.88
N PHE A 258 15.89 -3.69 1.77
CA PHE A 258 14.74 -3.10 2.45
C PHE A 258 14.00 -4.06 3.39
N GLY A 259 14.27 -5.36 3.29
CA GLY A 259 13.65 -6.38 4.15
C GLY A 259 12.13 -6.28 4.13
N PRO A 260 11.46 -6.20 5.30
CA PRO A 260 10.00 -6.06 5.38
C PRO A 260 9.38 -4.96 4.50
N ALA A 261 10.09 -3.85 4.26
CA ALA A 261 9.59 -2.71 3.46
C ALA A 261 9.77 -2.89 1.95
N THR A 262 9.95 -4.11 1.45
CA THR A 262 10.28 -4.37 0.04
C THR A 262 9.19 -3.96 -0.94
N PHE A 263 7.92 -4.05 -0.53
CA PHE A 263 6.81 -3.81 -1.44
C PHE A 263 6.52 -2.32 -1.69
N ILE A 264 6.92 -1.44 -0.77
CA ILE A 264 6.50 -0.03 -0.70
C ILE A 264 7.59 0.95 -1.10
#